data_AF-A0A1V4RQX6-F1
#
_entry.id   AF-A0A1V4RQX6-F1
#
_cell.length_a   1.000
_cell.length_b   1.000
_cell.length_c   1.000
_cell.angle_alpha   90.00
_cell.angle_beta   90.00
_cell.angle_gamma   90.00
#
_symmetry.space_group_name_H-M   'P 1'
#
loop_
_entity.id
_entity.type
_entity.pdbx_description
1 polymer ?
#
loop_
_entity_poly.entity_id
_entity_poly.type
_entity_poly.pdbx_seq_one_letter_code
_entity_poly.pdbx_strand_id
1 'polypeptide(L)'
;MNGADVSIRQKEEKTLRGRTLFIPRMSIEGAATMAAAFRAVGVNGQIAPESDAHSLELARHYTIGEECYPEIVTLGSFLKVLENGDLEPEETAFLMPTAGGPCRFGQYKQLYEQILSERGLENVLVLSPTSADGYAGMGGNAGDLTRLGWWGIVCDHCRGNIFRRSGRVPSG
;
A
#
# COMPACT_ATOMS: atom_id res chain seq x y z
N MET A 1 -27.18 9.08 33.79
CA MET A 1 -28.21 8.99 32.74
C MET A 1 -27.49 9.03 31.40
N ASN A 2 -27.76 8.03 30.57
CA ASN A 2 -26.84 7.43 29.60
C ASN A 2 -26.50 8.34 28.40
N GLY A 3 -25.21 8.50 28.13
CA GLY A 3 -24.70 8.83 26.80
C GLY A 3 -24.60 7.53 25.99
N ALA A 4 -25.49 7.38 25.03
CA ALA A 4 -25.49 6.28 24.07
C ALA A 4 -25.63 6.89 22.67
N ASP A 5 -24.99 6.23 21.71
CA ASP A 5 -25.03 6.47 20.27
C ASP A 5 -23.94 7.39 19.68
N VAL A 6 -22.68 6.92 19.76
CA VAL A 6 -21.77 7.09 18.63
C VAL A 6 -21.57 5.71 18.03
N SER A 7 -22.49 5.36 17.15
CA SER A 7 -22.48 4.22 16.25
C SER A 7 -21.24 4.26 15.34
N ILE A 8 -20.10 3.75 15.84
CA ILE A 8 -18.98 3.36 14.99
C ILE A 8 -19.43 2.12 14.22
N ARG A 9 -19.96 2.35 13.02
CA ARG A 9 -20.18 1.34 11.98
C ARG A 9 -18.87 0.59 11.78
N GLN A 10 -18.76 -0.60 12.37
CA GLN A 10 -17.72 -1.57 12.04
C GLN A 10 -17.96 -1.99 10.58
N LYS A 11 -17.24 -1.34 9.67
CA LYS A 11 -17.20 -1.63 8.22
C LYS A 11 -16.82 -3.11 8.08
N GLU A 12 -17.61 -3.88 7.33
CA GLU A 12 -17.39 -5.31 7.09
C GLU A 12 -15.90 -5.61 6.89
N GLU A 13 -15.40 -6.63 7.59
CA GLU A 13 -14.00 -7.01 7.60
C GLU A 13 -13.62 -7.62 6.24
N LYS A 14 -13.34 -6.75 5.27
CA LYS A 14 -12.89 -7.13 3.94
C LYS A 14 -11.60 -7.92 4.05
N THR A 15 -11.68 -9.21 3.72
CA THR A 15 -10.53 -10.13 3.86
C THR A 15 -9.55 -9.97 2.70
N LEU A 16 -8.27 -10.22 2.92
CA LEU A 16 -7.26 -10.21 1.83
C LEU A 16 -7.33 -11.46 0.93
N ARG A 17 -8.19 -12.43 1.25
CA ARG A 17 -8.26 -13.70 0.52
C ARG A 17 -8.89 -13.48 -0.86
N GLY A 18 -8.24 -14.00 -1.90
CA GLY A 18 -8.70 -13.89 -3.28
C GLY A 18 -8.44 -12.53 -3.94
N ARG A 19 -7.71 -11.62 -3.28
CA ARG A 19 -7.39 -10.29 -3.81
C ARG A 19 -5.93 -10.15 -4.20
N THR A 20 -5.68 -9.36 -5.24
CA THR A 20 -4.34 -8.89 -5.61
C THR A 20 -4.02 -7.63 -4.82
N LEU A 21 -2.97 -7.71 -4.00
CA LEU A 21 -2.49 -6.62 -3.16
C LEU A 21 -1.41 -5.83 -3.90
N PHE A 22 -1.72 -4.61 -4.29
CA PHE A 22 -0.80 -3.66 -4.90
C PHE A 22 -0.02 -2.87 -3.87
N ILE A 23 1.29 -2.89 -4.02
CA ILE A 23 2.24 -2.28 -3.09
C ILE A 23 2.84 -1.03 -3.74
N PRO A 24 2.82 0.13 -3.05
CA PRO A 24 3.33 1.37 -3.61
C PRO A 24 4.83 1.27 -3.83
N ARG A 25 5.29 1.73 -4.99
CA ARG A 25 6.70 1.68 -5.40
C ARG A 25 7.51 2.82 -4.78
N MET A 26 7.59 2.87 -3.46
CA MET A 26 8.41 3.88 -2.75
C MET A 26 9.91 3.64 -2.94
N SER A 27 10.32 2.37 -3.00
CA SER A 27 11.60 1.91 -3.51
C SER A 27 11.38 0.61 -4.27
N ILE A 28 12.17 0.35 -5.32
CA ILE A 28 11.99 -0.85 -6.16
C ILE A 28 12.25 -2.10 -5.31
N GLU A 29 13.33 -2.07 -4.54
CA GLU A 29 13.81 -3.15 -3.70
C GLU A 29 12.89 -3.38 -2.50
N GLY A 30 12.45 -2.31 -1.85
CA GLY A 30 11.54 -2.38 -0.71
C GLY A 30 10.16 -2.88 -1.12
N ALA A 31 9.61 -2.39 -2.23
CA ALA A 31 8.34 -2.86 -2.76
C ALA A 31 8.42 -4.33 -3.20
N ALA A 32 9.52 -4.75 -3.86
CA ALA A 32 9.73 -6.13 -4.25
C ALA A 32 9.84 -7.08 -3.04
N THR A 33 10.56 -6.65 -2.00
CA THR A 33 10.71 -7.39 -0.75
C THR A 33 9.38 -7.54 -0.02
N MET A 34 8.61 -6.46 0.06
CA MET A 34 7.28 -6.47 0.66
C MET A 34 6.32 -7.39 -0.13
N ALA A 35 6.34 -7.30 -1.47
CA ALA A 35 5.53 -8.16 -2.32
C ALA A 35 5.89 -9.64 -2.13
N ALA A 36 7.18 -9.95 -1.99
CA ALA A 36 7.64 -11.30 -1.69
C ALA A 36 7.18 -11.79 -0.30
N ALA A 37 7.21 -10.93 0.72
CA ALA A 37 6.73 -11.25 2.05
C ALA A 37 5.23 -11.56 2.05
N PHE A 38 4.40 -10.77 1.35
CA PHE A 38 2.98 -11.04 1.20
C PHE A 38 2.70 -12.35 0.44
N ARG A 39 3.46 -12.63 -0.63
CA ARG A 39 3.35 -13.91 -1.35
C ARG A 39 3.73 -15.10 -0.47
N ALA A 40 4.71 -14.95 0.41
CA ALA A 40 5.12 -16.01 1.34
C ALA A 40 4.02 -16.38 2.35
N VAL A 41 3.14 -15.43 2.71
CA VAL A 41 1.98 -15.69 3.58
C VAL A 41 0.70 -16.04 2.82
N GLY A 42 0.79 -16.26 1.50
CA GLY A 42 -0.34 -16.68 0.66
C GLY A 42 -1.22 -15.54 0.13
N VAL A 43 -0.76 -14.28 0.20
CA VAL A 43 -1.44 -13.12 -0.40
C VAL A 43 -0.78 -12.78 -1.74
N ASN A 44 -1.57 -12.56 -2.80
CA ASN A 44 -1.03 -12.21 -4.11
C ASN A 44 -0.51 -10.77 -4.13
N GLY A 45 0.73 -10.55 -3.67
CA GLY A 45 1.39 -9.25 -3.66
C GLY A 45 2.02 -8.88 -5.01
N GLN A 46 1.63 -7.74 -5.57
CA GLN A 46 2.19 -7.14 -6.78
C GLN A 46 2.71 -5.74 -6.51
N ILE A 47 3.70 -5.30 -7.29
CA ILE A 47 4.23 -3.94 -7.21
C ILE A 47 3.34 -3.04 -8.08
N ALA A 48 2.96 -1.88 -7.58
CA ALA A 48 2.23 -0.89 -8.36
C ALA A 48 3.07 -0.44 -9.58
N PRO A 49 2.42 -0.08 -10.69
CA PRO A 49 3.11 0.39 -11.89
C PRO A 49 3.96 1.63 -11.59
N GLU A 50 4.95 1.87 -12.45
CA GLU A 50 5.75 3.09 -12.36
C GLU A 50 4.90 4.34 -12.57
N SER A 51 5.17 5.35 -11.74
CA SER A 51 4.56 6.65 -11.92
C SER A 51 5.18 7.36 -13.13
N ASP A 52 4.33 7.77 -14.04
CA ASP A 52 4.64 8.58 -15.22
C ASP A 52 3.81 9.88 -15.23
N ALA A 53 3.99 10.72 -16.25
CA ALA A 53 3.25 11.97 -16.39
C ALA A 53 1.72 11.76 -16.35
N HIS A 54 1.23 10.67 -16.95
CA HIS A 54 -0.19 10.30 -16.96
C HIS A 54 -0.71 9.99 -15.55
N SER A 55 0.03 9.19 -14.77
CA SER A 55 -0.34 8.89 -13.38
C SER A 55 -0.41 10.16 -12.51
N LEU A 56 0.48 11.13 -12.74
CA LEU A 56 0.48 12.39 -12.01
C LEU A 56 -0.70 13.28 -12.43
N GLU A 57 -1.09 13.27 -13.70
CA GLU A 57 -2.28 13.96 -14.19
C GLU A 57 -3.55 13.36 -13.57
N LEU A 58 -3.67 12.02 -13.57
CA LEU A 58 -4.78 11.31 -12.91
C LEU A 58 -4.90 11.70 -11.44
N ALA A 59 -3.80 11.71 -10.69
CA ALA A 59 -3.80 12.11 -9.28
C ALA A 59 -4.22 13.58 -9.10
N ARG A 60 -3.74 14.48 -9.97
CA ARG A 60 -4.04 15.92 -9.91
C ARG A 60 -5.51 16.26 -10.09
N HIS A 61 -6.32 15.39 -10.70
CA HIS A 61 -7.76 15.60 -10.75
C HIS A 61 -8.43 15.51 -9.37
N TYR A 62 -7.81 14.84 -8.41
CA TYR A 62 -8.36 14.59 -7.08
C TYR A 62 -7.60 15.31 -5.95
N THR A 63 -6.50 15.97 -6.27
CA THR A 63 -5.63 16.65 -5.30
C THR A 63 -5.58 18.15 -5.59
N ILE A 64 -5.60 18.98 -4.55
CA ILE A 64 -5.60 20.44 -4.69
C ILE A 64 -4.18 21.07 -4.66
N GLY A 65 -3.15 20.25 -4.50
CA GLY A 65 -1.74 20.68 -4.47
C GLY A 65 -1.21 21.01 -3.06
N GLU A 66 -2.01 20.77 -2.02
CA GLU A 66 -1.58 20.84 -0.62
C GLU A 66 -1.09 19.49 -0.08
N GLU A 67 -1.29 18.44 -0.87
CA GLU A 67 -0.85 17.08 -0.63
C GLU A 67 0.65 16.98 -0.84
N CYS A 68 1.31 16.18 0.00
CA CYS A 68 2.73 15.93 -0.18
C CYS A 68 2.98 15.09 -1.43
N TYR A 69 4.07 15.36 -2.15
CA TYR A 69 4.38 14.71 -3.43
C TYR A 69 4.30 13.16 -3.42
N PRO A 70 4.74 12.44 -2.36
CA PRO A 70 4.57 10.99 -2.32
C PRO A 70 3.11 10.52 -2.44
N GLU A 71 2.17 11.29 -1.90
CA GLU A 71 0.73 11.00 -1.96
C GLU A 71 0.22 11.02 -3.40
N ILE A 72 0.63 12.04 -4.16
CA ILE A 72 0.28 12.22 -5.58
C ILE A 72 0.84 11.07 -6.41
N VAL A 73 2.10 10.70 -6.17
CA VAL A 73 2.78 9.59 -6.87
C VAL A 73 2.10 8.25 -6.60
N THR A 74 1.82 7.94 -5.33
CA THR A 74 1.20 6.65 -4.97
C THR A 74 -0.27 6.59 -5.39
N LEU A 75 -1.01 7.69 -5.27
CA LEU A 75 -2.41 7.78 -5.73
C LEU A 75 -2.48 7.57 -7.23
N GLY A 76 -1.64 8.27 -7.99
CA GLY A 76 -1.59 8.15 -9.45
C GLY A 76 -1.29 6.74 -9.91
N SER A 77 -0.34 6.07 -9.24
CA SER A 77 0.02 4.68 -9.54
C SER A 77 -1.14 3.72 -9.30
N PHE A 78 -1.93 3.93 -8.25
CA PHE A 78 -3.13 3.13 -7.97
C PHE A 78 -4.29 3.46 -8.90
N LEU A 79 -4.52 4.73 -9.22
CA LEU A 79 -5.54 5.14 -10.19
C LEU A 79 -5.28 4.53 -11.57
N LYS A 80 -4.01 4.44 -11.98
CA LYS A 80 -3.60 3.78 -13.22
C LYS A 80 -3.92 2.28 -13.24
N VAL A 81 -3.77 1.59 -12.10
CA VAL A 81 -4.20 0.18 -11.97
C VAL A 81 -5.71 0.06 -12.18
N LEU A 82 -6.49 0.98 -11.61
CA LEU A 82 -7.95 0.98 -11.76
C LEU A 82 -8.40 1.37 -13.18
N GLU A 83 -7.64 2.22 -13.87
CA GLU A 83 -7.94 2.63 -15.24
C GLU A 83 -7.67 1.52 -16.27
N ASN A 84 -6.64 0.69 -16.05
CA ASN A 84 -6.34 -0.43 -16.94
C ASN A 84 -7.49 -1.45 -17.02
N GLY A 85 -8.34 -1.55 -15.99
CA GLY A 85 -9.55 -2.38 -16.00
C GLY A 85 -9.31 -3.89 -16.02
N ASP A 86 -8.05 -4.33 -15.89
CA ASP A 86 -7.68 -5.76 -15.90
C ASP A 86 -8.16 -6.52 -14.65
N LEU A 87 -8.60 -5.80 -13.60
CA LEU A 87 -8.99 -6.37 -12.32
C LEU A 87 -10.32 -5.81 -11.85
N GLU A 88 -11.18 -6.69 -11.35
CA GLU A 88 -12.43 -6.29 -10.73
C GLU A 88 -12.17 -5.57 -9.40
N PRO A 89 -13.02 -4.60 -9.02
CA PRO A 89 -12.88 -3.88 -7.75
C PRO A 89 -12.87 -4.82 -6.54
N GLU A 90 -13.59 -5.94 -6.63
CA GLU A 90 -13.67 -6.96 -5.57
C GLU A 90 -12.39 -7.78 -5.41
N GLU A 91 -11.61 -7.90 -6.47
CA GLU A 91 -10.33 -8.63 -6.52
C GLU A 91 -9.12 -7.71 -6.25
N THR A 92 -9.35 -6.41 -6.08
CA THR A 92 -8.29 -5.41 -5.95
C THR A 92 -8.12 -4.97 -4.50
N ALA A 93 -6.87 -4.98 -4.02
CA ALA A 93 -6.48 -4.41 -2.75
C ALA A 93 -5.25 -3.50 -2.89
N PHE A 94 -5.21 -2.38 -2.18
CA PHE A 94 -4.10 -1.45 -2.11
C PHE A 94 -3.47 -1.48 -0.72
N LEU A 95 -2.15 -1.63 -0.66
CA LEU A 95 -1.39 -1.45 0.58
C LEU A 95 -1.06 0.03 0.75
N MET A 96 -1.59 0.68 1.79
CA MET A 96 -1.18 2.02 2.17
C MET A 96 -0.92 2.07 3.68
N PRO A 97 0.32 1.81 4.13
CA PRO A 97 0.64 1.82 5.55
C PRO A 97 0.36 3.20 6.13
N THR A 98 -0.14 3.23 7.36
CA THR A 98 -0.41 4.49 8.06
C THR A 98 0.49 4.57 9.29
N ALA A 99 1.22 5.68 9.41
CA ALA A 99 2.07 5.95 10.55
C ALA A 99 1.40 6.99 11.47
N GLY A 100 1.42 6.73 12.78
CA GLY A 100 1.01 7.71 13.78
C GLY A 100 2.11 8.76 13.98
N GLY A 101 1.85 10.01 13.59
CA GLY A 101 2.77 11.13 13.73
C GLY A 101 2.20 12.41 13.11
N PRO A 102 2.90 13.55 13.16
CA PRO A 102 2.44 14.81 12.55
C PRO A 102 2.44 14.79 11.01
N CYS A 103 2.80 13.66 10.41
CA CYS A 103 2.93 13.50 8.98
C CYS A 103 1.55 13.29 8.34
N ARG A 104 1.27 14.00 7.22
CA ARG A 104 0.03 13.84 6.42
C ARG A 104 -0.20 12.40 5.93
N PHE A 105 0.81 11.54 6.02
CA PHE A 105 0.74 10.09 5.79
C PHE A 105 -0.39 9.37 6.55
N GLY A 106 -0.84 9.92 7.68
CA GLY A 106 -2.00 9.41 8.39
C GLY A 106 -3.36 9.60 7.68
N GLN A 107 -3.41 10.48 6.68
CA GLN A 107 -4.63 10.87 5.96
C GLN A 107 -4.80 10.20 4.59
N TYR A 108 -3.74 9.54 4.10
CA TYR A 108 -3.74 8.96 2.75
C TYR A 108 -4.86 7.92 2.60
N LYS A 109 -5.08 7.11 3.64
CA LYS A 109 -6.12 6.09 3.64
C LYS A 109 -7.50 6.71 3.41
N GLN A 110 -7.81 7.77 4.17
CA GLN A 110 -9.10 8.44 4.13
C GLN A 110 -9.32 9.10 2.77
N LEU A 111 -8.30 9.76 2.23
CA LEU A 111 -8.35 10.32 0.87
C LEU A 111 -8.64 9.22 -0.16
N TYR A 112 -7.96 8.07 -0.05
CA TYR A 112 -8.11 7.00 -1.03
C TYR A 112 -9.48 6.35 -0.94
N GLU A 113 -9.98 6.10 0.27
CA GLU A 113 -11.34 5.59 0.48
C GLU A 113 -12.40 6.57 -0.03
N GLN A 114 -12.19 7.88 0.14
CA GLN A 114 -13.09 8.90 -0.40
C GLN A 114 -13.11 8.88 -1.93
N ILE A 115 -11.95 8.92 -2.58
CA ILE A 115 -11.82 8.88 -4.05
C ILE A 115 -12.44 7.59 -4.61
N LEU A 116 -12.23 6.45 -3.94
CA LEU A 116 -12.83 5.18 -4.35
C LEU A 116 -14.36 5.21 -4.24
N SER A 117 -14.92 5.81 -3.19
CA SER A 117 -16.37 5.95 -3.03
C SER A 117 -16.97 6.89 -4.09
N GLU A 118 -16.32 8.01 -4.38
CA GLU A 118 -16.74 8.94 -5.44
C GLU A 118 -16.76 8.28 -6.84
N ARG A 119 -15.91 7.28 -7.08
CA ARG A 119 -15.88 6.49 -8.32
C ARG A 119 -16.81 5.26 -8.31
N GLY A 120 -17.55 5.02 -7.24
CA GLY A 120 -18.35 3.80 -7.07
C GLY A 120 -17.51 2.52 -6.92
N LEU A 121 -16.21 2.64 -6.64
CA LEU A 121 -15.25 1.56 -6.46
C LEU A 121 -15.10 1.18 -4.98
N GLU A 122 -16.21 1.23 -4.24
CA GLU A 122 -16.22 1.01 -2.80
C GLU A 122 -15.76 -0.39 -2.41
N ASN A 123 -15.79 -1.36 -3.33
CA ASN A 123 -15.38 -2.74 -3.11
C ASN A 123 -13.86 -2.92 -3.01
N VAL A 124 -13.07 -2.00 -3.57
CA VAL A 124 -11.61 -2.02 -3.44
C VAL A 124 -11.21 -1.94 -1.96
N LEU A 125 -10.25 -2.78 -1.55
CA LEU A 125 -9.77 -2.82 -0.17
C LEU A 125 -8.52 -1.95 -0.01
N VAL A 126 -8.54 -0.96 0.88
CA VAL A 126 -7.32 -0.22 1.28
C VAL A 126 -6.80 -0.80 2.60
N LEU A 127 -5.76 -1.63 2.51
CA LEU A 127 -5.08 -2.22 3.65
C LEU A 127 -4.11 -1.19 4.26
N SER A 128 -4.38 -0.79 5.49
CA SER A 128 -3.59 0.21 6.21
C SER A 128 -3.10 -0.34 7.55
N PRO A 129 -1.99 -1.10 7.55
CA PRO A 129 -1.38 -1.54 8.79
C PRO A 129 -0.80 -0.34 9.55
N THR A 130 -1.04 -0.27 10.86
CA THR A 130 -0.46 0.76 11.71
C THR A 130 0.56 0.18 12.69
N SER A 131 1.60 0.94 13.03
CA SER A 131 2.56 0.51 14.07
C SER A 131 1.91 0.41 15.45
N ALA A 132 0.74 1.03 15.67
CA ALA A 132 0.00 1.00 16.92
C ALA A 132 -0.77 -0.32 17.13
N ASP A 133 -1.14 -1.02 16.07
CA ASP A 133 -1.84 -2.31 16.13
C ASP A 133 -0.90 -3.52 16.05
N GLY A 134 0.42 -3.29 16.05
CA GLY A 134 1.41 -4.38 15.97
C GLY A 134 1.27 -5.20 14.70
N TYR A 135 0.81 -4.57 13.60
CA TYR A 135 0.55 -5.21 12.32
C TYR A 135 -0.63 -6.19 12.31
N ALA A 136 -1.52 -6.14 13.31
CA ALA A 136 -2.71 -6.99 13.39
C ALA A 136 -3.62 -6.87 12.16
N GLY A 137 -3.60 -5.70 11.49
CA GLY A 137 -4.30 -5.49 10.22
C GLY A 137 -3.81 -6.36 9.05
N MET A 138 -2.66 -7.04 9.17
CA MET A 138 -2.13 -7.96 8.16
C MET A 138 -2.63 -9.41 8.31
N GLY A 139 -3.61 -9.64 9.20
CA GLY A 139 -4.26 -10.93 9.41
C GLY A 139 -3.53 -11.84 10.42
N GLY A 140 -3.99 -13.10 10.54
CA GLY A 140 -3.52 -14.07 11.55
C GLY A 140 -2.01 -14.43 11.51
N ASN A 141 -1.30 -14.01 10.46
CA ASN A 141 0.14 -14.27 10.27
C ASN A 141 1.01 -13.01 10.44
N ALA A 142 0.52 -11.98 11.11
CA ALA A 142 1.23 -10.71 11.32
C ALA A 142 2.65 -10.90 11.92
N GLY A 143 2.83 -11.88 12.80
CA GLY A 143 4.13 -12.21 13.38
C GLY A 143 5.14 -12.77 12.36
N ASP A 144 4.68 -13.69 11.50
CA ASP A 144 5.52 -14.25 10.43
C ASP A 144 5.85 -13.20 9.39
N LEU A 145 4.88 -12.35 9.02
CA LEU A 145 5.12 -11.28 8.07
C LEU A 145 6.11 -10.23 8.62
N THR A 146 6.00 -9.88 9.91
CA THR A 146 6.96 -8.99 10.56
C THR A 146 8.37 -9.59 10.55
N ARG A 147 8.49 -10.88 10.88
CA ARG A 147 9.77 -11.61 10.88
C ARG A 147 10.36 -11.70 9.47
N LEU A 148 9.56 -12.08 8.47
CA LEU A 148 9.96 -12.17 7.06
C LEU A 148 10.33 -10.80 6.49
N GLY A 149 9.57 -9.77 6.81
CA GLY A 149 9.86 -8.38 6.42
C GLY A 149 11.19 -7.91 7.00
N TRP A 150 11.47 -8.23 8.26
CA TRP A 150 12.75 -7.88 8.89
C TRP A 150 13.94 -8.61 8.26
N TRP A 151 13.81 -9.90 7.99
CA TRP A 151 14.81 -10.64 7.22
C TRP A 151 15.00 -10.09 5.81
N GLY A 152 13.90 -9.67 5.16
CA GLY A 152 13.94 -9.03 3.85
C GLY A 152 14.78 -7.76 3.84
N ILE A 153 14.55 -6.86 4.80
CA ILE A 153 15.30 -5.60 4.93
C ILE A 153 16.79 -5.88 5.19
N VAL A 154 17.12 -6.82 6.08
CA VAL A 154 18.51 -7.20 6.37
C VAL A 154 19.19 -7.77 5.11
N CYS A 155 18.53 -8.69 4.41
CA CYS A 155 19.05 -9.31 3.19
C CYS A 155 19.26 -8.28 2.07
N ASP A 156 18.32 -7.37 1.87
CA ASP A 156 18.44 -6.30 0.88
C ASP A 156 19.63 -5.36 1.19
N HIS A 157 19.76 -4.94 2.45
CA HIS A 157 20.88 -4.12 2.89
C HIS A 157 22.24 -4.82 2.73
N CYS A 158 22.33 -6.11 3.07
CA CYS A 158 23.52 -6.93 2.85
C CYS A 158 23.86 -7.06 1.35
N ARG A 159 22.85 -7.24 0.50
CA ARG A 159 23.03 -7.36 -0.96
C ARG A 159 23.54 -6.06 -1.56
N GLY A 160 22.97 -4.92 -1.15
CA GLY A 160 23.43 -3.59 -1.56
C GLY A 160 24.89 -3.32 -1.18
N ASN A 161 25.30 -3.70 0.04
CA ASN A 161 26.68 -3.53 0.51
C ASN A 161 27.69 -4.48 -0.15
N ILE A 162 27.31 -5.73 -0.38
CA ILE A 162 28.14 -6.69 -1.13
C ILE A 162 28.34 -6.22 -2.57
N PHE A 163 27.28 -5.74 -3.21
CA PHE A 163 27.33 -5.27 -4.59
C PHE A 163 28.17 -3.98 -4.72
N ARG A 164 27.99 -3.01 -3.82
CA ARG A 164 28.82 -1.78 -3.76
C ARG A 164 30.32 -2.06 -3.55
N ARG A 165 30.67 -3.10 -2.78
CA ARG A 165 32.07 -3.50 -2.59
C ARG A 165 32.68 -4.24 -3.79
N SER A 166 31.86 -4.77 -4.68
CA SER A 166 32.30 -5.54 -5.86
C SER A 166 32.59 -4.70 -7.10
N GLY A 167 32.33 -3.39 -7.09
CA GLY A 167 32.64 -2.46 -8.19
C GLY A 167 31.86 -2.71 -9.49
N ARG A 168 30.92 -3.67 -9.54
CA ARG A 168 30.01 -3.82 -10.68
C ARG A 168 28.82 -2.90 -10.47
N VAL A 169 28.65 -1.93 -11.36
CA VAL A 169 27.37 -1.27 -11.60
C VAL A 169 26.55 -2.23 -12.48
N PRO A 170 25.24 -2.44 -12.24
CA PRO A 170 24.43 -3.24 -13.16
C PRO A 170 24.19 -2.35 -14.39
N SER A 171 24.71 -2.75 -15.54
CA SER A 171 24.32 -2.20 -16.83
C SER A 171 22.83 -2.51 -17.04
N GLY A 172 21.97 -1.52 -16.78
CA GLY A 172 20.63 -1.47 -17.34
C GLY A 172 20.66 -1.16 -18.83
#